data_AF-A0A8K0G1A4-F1
#
_entry.id   AF-A0A8K0G1A4-F1
#
_cell.length_a   1.000
_cell.length_b   1.000
_cell.length_c   1.000
_cell.angle_alpha   90.00
_cell.angle_beta   90.00
_cell.angle_gamma   90.00
#
_symmetry.space_group_name_H-M   'P 1'
#
loop_
_entity.id
_entity.type
_entity.pdbx_description
1 polymer ?
#
loop_
_entity_poly.entity_id
_entity_poly.type
_entity_poly.pdbx_seq_one_letter_code
_entity_poly.pdbx_strand_id
1 'polypeptide(L)'
;MVEDILKRFSEVTNVLKRDKICRDVIGDSILTMEEMYTLLMQIETCLNSRPLTLLSYDPMDLQALTSGHFLIRAPLDSVLEADLTSIPPSHLSC
;
A
#
# COMPACT_ATOMS: atom_id res chain seq x y z
N MET A 1 7.23 -28.55 8.81
CA MET A 1 7.12 -27.63 7.66
C MET A 1 5.67 -27.28 7.32
N VAL A 2 4.83 -28.24 6.88
CA VAL A 2 3.41 -27.92 6.53
C VAL A 2 2.60 -27.48 7.76
N GLU A 3 2.74 -28.19 8.89
CA GLU A 3 2.05 -27.79 10.13
C GLU A 3 2.52 -26.44 10.65
N ASP A 4 3.81 -26.12 10.52
CA ASP A 4 4.35 -24.80 10.91
C ASP A 4 3.74 -23.68 10.06
N ILE A 5 3.55 -23.92 8.76
CA ILE A 5 2.90 -22.98 7.84
C ILE A 5 1.43 -22.77 8.23
N LEU A 6 0.69 -23.85 8.49
CA LEU A 6 -0.71 -23.77 8.92
C LEU A 6 -0.86 -23.05 10.26
N LYS A 7 0.07 -23.30 11.20
CA LYS A 7 0.09 -22.62 12.49
C LYS A 7 0.31 -21.12 12.31
N ARG A 8 1.28 -20.72 11.49
CA ARG A 8 1.54 -19.29 11.17
C ARG A 8 0.34 -18.65 10.47
N PHE A 9 -0.33 -19.37 9.57
CA PHE A 9 -1.55 -18.89 8.91
C PHE A 9 -2.67 -18.62 9.91
N SER A 10 -2.88 -19.54 10.86
CA SER A 10 -3.85 -19.38 11.94
C SER A 10 -3.50 -18.18 12.84
N GLU A 11 -2.22 -18.02 13.19
CA GLU A 11 -1.74 -16.88 13.98
C GLU A 11 -2.01 -15.54 13.28
N VAL A 12 -1.73 -15.44 11.99
CA VAL A 12 -2.01 -14.22 11.20
C VAL A 12 -3.51 -13.94 11.12
N THR A 13 -4.34 -14.95 10.84
CA THR A 13 -5.80 -14.80 10.84
C THR A 13 -6.30 -14.30 12.19
N ASN A 14 -5.76 -14.82 13.29
CA ASN A 14 -6.10 -14.35 14.64
C ASN A 14 -5.68 -12.90 14.89
N VAL A 15 -4.52 -12.46 14.37
CA VAL A 15 -4.10 -11.05 14.44
C VAL A 15 -5.04 -10.15 13.66
N LEU A 16 -5.41 -10.53 12.44
CA LEU A 16 -6.39 -9.79 11.63
C LEU A 16 -7.73 -9.70 12.36
N LYS A 17 -8.17 -10.78 13.00
CA LYS A 17 -9.37 -10.80 13.86
C LYS A 17 -9.22 -10.04 15.18
N ARG A 18 -8.05 -9.47 15.52
CA ARG A 18 -7.89 -8.58 16.68
C ARG A 18 -8.04 -7.11 16.33
N ASP A 19 -7.83 -6.73 15.07
CA ASP A 19 -8.12 -5.38 14.61
C ASP A 19 -9.63 -5.21 14.34
N LYS A 20 -10.20 -4.08 14.75
CA LYS A 20 -11.65 -3.85 14.61
C LYS A 20 -12.06 -3.76 13.14
N ILE A 21 -11.30 -3.01 12.35
CA ILE A 21 -11.64 -2.76 10.94
C ILE A 21 -11.51 -4.08 10.17
N CYS A 22 -10.43 -4.81 10.38
CA CYS A 22 -10.22 -6.09 9.73
C CYS A 22 -11.27 -7.13 10.14
N ARG A 23 -11.67 -7.17 11.42
CA ARG A 23 -12.80 -8.02 11.87
C ARG A 23 -14.10 -7.68 11.16
N ASP A 24 -14.44 -6.41 11.07
CA ASP A 24 -15.72 -5.98 10.51
C ASP A 24 -15.81 -6.30 9.00
N VAL A 25 -14.66 -6.34 8.30
CA VAL A 25 -14.58 -6.70 6.88
C VAL A 25 -14.52 -8.21 6.65
N ILE A 26 -13.69 -8.95 7.40
CA ILE A 26 -13.44 -10.38 7.17
C ILE A 26 -14.48 -11.26 7.87
N GLY A 27 -14.97 -10.83 9.04
CA GLY A 27 -15.88 -11.60 9.88
C GLY A 27 -15.32 -12.97 10.27
N ASP A 28 -16.16 -13.99 10.12
CA ASP A 28 -15.80 -15.39 10.37
C ASP A 28 -15.34 -16.15 9.13
N SER A 29 -15.10 -15.45 8.02
CA SER A 29 -14.64 -16.05 6.76
C SER A 29 -13.32 -16.81 6.94
N ILE A 30 -13.21 -17.96 6.28
CA ILE A 30 -11.98 -18.72 6.16
C ILE A 30 -11.32 -18.28 4.86
N LEU A 31 -10.18 -17.59 4.97
CA LEU A 31 -9.41 -17.14 3.82
C LEU A 31 -8.53 -18.27 3.30
N THR A 32 -8.41 -18.36 1.99
CA THR A 32 -7.34 -19.13 1.33
C THR A 32 -5.98 -18.43 1.51
N MET A 33 -4.91 -19.14 1.16
CA MET A 33 -3.55 -18.57 1.18
C MET A 33 -3.42 -17.34 0.30
N GLU A 34 -4.01 -17.38 -0.90
CA GLU A 34 -3.95 -16.28 -1.87
C GLU A 34 -4.78 -15.07 -1.42
N GLU A 35 -5.98 -15.31 -0.88
CA GLU A 35 -6.82 -14.24 -0.32
C GLU A 35 -6.14 -13.57 0.88
N MET A 36 -5.55 -14.35 1.78
CA MET A 36 -4.81 -13.80 2.92
C MET A 36 -3.61 -12.97 2.45
N TYR A 37 -2.84 -13.48 1.49
CA TYR A 37 -1.70 -12.75 0.93
C TYR A 37 -2.13 -11.43 0.29
N THR A 38 -3.17 -11.46 -0.53
CA THR A 38 -3.73 -10.28 -1.20
C THR A 38 -4.22 -9.25 -0.19
N LEU A 39 -4.94 -9.70 0.84
CA LEU A 39 -5.43 -8.83 1.90
C LEU A 39 -4.27 -8.17 2.67
N LEU A 40 -3.23 -8.92 3.02
CA LEU A 40 -2.06 -8.37 3.70
C LEU A 40 -1.35 -7.31 2.86
N MET A 41 -1.19 -7.56 1.55
CA MET A 41 -0.62 -6.59 0.61
C MET A 41 -1.44 -5.30 0.56
N GLN A 42 -2.77 -5.39 0.56
CA GLN A 42 -3.65 -4.23 0.59
C GLN A 42 -3.51 -3.45 1.91
N ILE A 43 -3.50 -4.15 3.05
CA ILE A 43 -3.30 -3.53 4.37
C ILE A 43 -1.96 -2.80 4.41
N GLU A 44 -0.88 -3.44 3.98
CA GLU A 44 0.46 -2.84 3.91
C GLU A 44 0.45 -1.59 3.04
N THR A 45 -0.16 -1.67 1.85
CA THR A 45 -0.27 -0.53 0.93
C THR A 45 -0.99 0.64 1.59
N CYS A 46 -2.13 0.39 2.25
CA CYS A 46 -2.88 1.41 2.97
C CYS A 46 -2.08 2.03 4.14
N LEU A 47 -1.35 1.22 4.90
CA LEU A 47 -0.52 1.72 5.99
C LEU A 47 0.65 2.56 5.48
N ASN A 48 1.26 2.17 4.37
CA ASN A 48 2.39 2.88 3.79
C ASN A 48 2.00 4.14 3.01
N SER A 49 0.78 4.20 2.45
CA SER A 49 0.23 5.39 1.78
C SER A 49 -0.45 6.37 2.73
N ARG A 50 -0.74 5.97 3.98
CA ARG A 50 -1.41 6.84 4.94
C ARG A 50 -0.58 8.13 5.22
N PRO A 51 -1.20 9.32 5.11
CA PRO A 51 -0.58 10.59 5.47
C PRO A 51 -0.08 10.60 6.91
N LEU A 52 1.20 10.92 7.12
CA LEU A 52 1.79 11.18 8.44
C LEU A 52 1.65 12.66 8.82
N THR A 53 1.98 13.54 7.88
CA THR A 53 1.89 15.00 8.01
C THR A 53 1.81 15.63 6.62
N LEU A 54 1.47 16.91 6.54
CA LEU A 54 1.64 17.69 5.32
C LEU A 54 3.12 17.71 4.92
N LEU A 55 3.40 17.62 3.61
CA LEU A 55 4.75 17.74 3.08
C LEU A 55 5.21 19.22 3.03
N SER A 56 4.26 20.14 2.87
CA SER A 56 4.45 21.58 2.79
C SER A 56 3.41 22.34 3.62
N TYR A 57 3.72 23.58 4.01
CA TYR A 57 2.76 24.50 4.64
C TYR A 57 2.00 25.37 3.62
N ASP A 58 2.34 25.25 2.33
CA ASP A 58 1.60 25.93 1.27
C ASP A 58 0.19 25.32 1.17
N PRO A 59 -0.89 26.09 1.39
CA PRO A 59 -2.26 25.58 1.29
C PRO A 59 -2.65 25.09 -0.11
N MET A 60 -1.89 25.46 -1.15
CA MET A 60 -2.10 24.94 -2.52
C MET A 60 -1.40 23.61 -2.76
N ASP A 61 -0.44 23.23 -1.91
CA ASP A 61 0.24 21.94 -1.99
C ASP A 61 -0.48 20.91 -1.10
N LEU A 62 -1.29 20.07 -1.73
CA LEU A 62 -2.08 19.04 -1.06
C LEU A 62 -1.29 17.74 -0.82
N GLN A 63 0.02 17.72 -1.08
CA GLN A 63 0.82 16.52 -0.86
C GLN A 63 1.07 16.24 0.61
N ALA A 64 0.92 14.98 0.99
CA ALA A 64 1.23 14.49 2.32
C ALA A 64 2.57 13.74 2.31
N LEU A 65 3.34 13.94 3.37
CA LEU A 65 4.43 13.04 3.71
C LEU A 65 3.84 11.71 4.17
N THR A 66 4.10 10.66 3.42
CA THR A 66 3.68 9.28 3.72
C THR A 66 4.90 8.43 4.08
N SER A 67 4.70 7.29 4.75
CA SER A 67 5.78 6.34 5.02
C SER A 67 6.47 5.86 3.72
N GLY A 68 5.71 5.77 2.63
CA GLY A 68 6.23 5.47 1.29
C GLY A 68 7.39 6.38 0.84
N HIS A 69 7.36 7.67 1.21
CA HIS A 69 8.44 8.60 0.89
C HIS A 69 9.79 8.20 1.50
N PHE A 70 9.80 7.53 2.66
CA PHE A 70 11.06 7.06 3.26
C PHE A 70 11.54 5.76 2.62
N LEU A 71 10.61 4.91 2.19
CA LEU A 71 10.92 3.60 1.63
C LEU A 71 11.40 3.70 0.17
N ILE A 72 10.74 4.54 -0.64
CA ILE A 72 10.94 4.59 -2.11
C ILE A 72 11.27 6.02 -2.59
N ARG A 73 11.37 7.01 -1.69
CA ARG A 73 11.62 8.43 -2.02
C ARG A 73 10.51 9.10 -2.84
N ALA A 74 9.35 8.47 -2.91
CA ALA A 74 8.15 8.96 -3.60
C ALA A 74 6.88 8.42 -2.91
N PRO A 75 5.71 9.03 -3.14
CA PRO A 75 4.43 8.42 -2.82
C PRO A 75 4.26 7.06 -3.51
N LEU A 76 3.67 6.07 -2.84
CA LEU A 76 3.46 4.73 -3.45
C LEU A 76 2.42 4.72 -4.58
N ASP A 77 1.60 5.77 -4.65
CA ASP A 77 0.60 6.02 -5.67
C ASP A 77 1.10 6.97 -6.77
N SER A 78 2.39 7.33 -6.78
CA SER A 78 2.96 8.11 -7.87
C SER A 78 2.81 7.34 -9.18
N VAL A 79 2.18 7.98 -10.18
CA VAL A 79 2.14 7.45 -11.56
C VAL A 79 3.58 7.21 -12.00
N LEU A 80 3.89 6.00 -12.49
CA LEU A 80 5.17 5.72 -13.15
C LEU A 80 5.31 6.73 -14.29
N GLU A 81 6.24 7.68 -14.17
CA GLU A 81 6.57 8.56 -15.30
C GLU A 81 6.97 7.67 -16.47
N ALA A 82 6.19 7.72 -17.55
CA ALA A 82 6.53 7.01 -18.77
C ALA A 82 7.91 7.48 -19.22
N ASP A 83 8.78 6.54 -19.60
CA ASP A 83 10.12 6.86 -20.10
C ASP A 83 10.00 7.62 -21.45
N LEU A 84 9.97 8.95 -21.37
CA LEU A 84 9.84 9.83 -22.54
C LEU A 84 11.15 9.91 -23.33
N THR A 85 12.23 9.23 -22.93
CA THR A 85 13.52 9.25 -23.66
C THR A 85 13.44 8.64 -25.06
N SER A 86 12.40 7.84 -25.33
CA SER A 86 12.12 7.25 -26.65
C SER A 86 11.22 8.11 -27.55
N ILE A 87 10.65 9.20 -27.03
CA ILE A 87 9.79 10.09 -27.81
C ILE A 87 10.69 11.14 -28.47
N PRO A 88 10.76 11.19 -29.82
CA PRO A 88 11.49 12.26 -30.48
C PRO A 88 10.86 13.61 -30.09
N PRO A 89 11.66 14.63 -29.77
CA PRO A 89 11.14 15.94 -29.39
C PRO A 89 10.34 16.49 -30.58
N SER A 90 9.02 16.38 -30.52
CA SER A 90 8.17 17.11 -31.44
C SER A 90 8.28 18.58 -31.08
N HIS A 91 8.68 19.37 -32.06
CA HIS A 91 8.94 20.79 -31.94
C HIS A 91 7.67 21.52 -31.49
N LEU A 92 7.52 21.73 -30.18
CA LEU A 92 6.64 22.77 -29.67
C LEU A 92 7.38 24.10 -29.78
N SER A 93 7.41 24.61 -31.01
CA SER A 93 7.71 25.99 -31.32
C SER A 93 6.50 26.87 -31.01
N CYS A 94 6.60 27.70 -29.97
CA CYS A 94 6.13 29.07 -29.96
C CYS A 94 6.87 29.85 -28.87
#